data_AF-A0A7V5C3P1-F1
#
_entry.id   AF-A0A7V5C3P1-F1
#
_cell.length_a   1.000
_cell.length_b   1.000
_cell.length_c   1.000
_cell.angle_alpha   90.00
_cell.angle_beta   90.00
_cell.angle_gamma   90.00
#
_symmetry.space_group_name_H-M   'P 1'
#
loop_
_entity.id
_entity.type
_entity.pdbx_description
1 polymer ?
#
loop_
_entity_poly.entity_id
_entity_poly.type
_entity_poly.pdbx_seq_one_letter_code
_entity_poly.pdbx_strand_id
1 'polypeptide(L)'
;MSRRRELLAILLAIACSWLLAAPAGAQVPDDPSGPIGVESNPPIVEVVDVPEPAPVPEVGITIDGEGDGISRAVLVVVMLAVASIVPLLVLLTTSFTRFVVVLGLTRNAIGIQNLPPTPVLVGLALFLTLFVMSPVISSIKAEAVDPFLAGEIGQAEAIDRASEPLKRFMLDQTREEDLALFLSLSGAEKPDTPEDVEMATLIPAFVVSELTTAFMIGFLIYVPFLIIDLVVSAVLMSLGMVMLPPVFISLPLKLLLFVLVNGWALIIGSVVQSVGVAG
;
A
#
# COMPACT_ATOMS: atom_id res chain seq x y z
N MET A 1 6.89 9.87 -33.96
CA MET A 1 6.15 10.66 -32.95
C MET A 1 4.64 10.38 -32.90
N SER A 2 4.01 9.69 -33.86
CA SER A 2 2.57 9.36 -33.81
C SER A 2 2.23 8.20 -32.87
N ARG A 3 3.05 7.13 -32.81
CA ARG A 3 2.77 5.96 -31.94
C ARG A 3 2.72 6.24 -30.44
N ARG A 4 3.46 7.23 -29.93
CA ARG A 4 3.39 7.63 -28.51
C ARG A 4 2.09 8.39 -28.17
N ARG A 5 1.49 9.07 -29.14
CA ARG A 5 0.22 9.81 -28.95
C ARG A 5 -0.99 8.86 -29.04
N GLU A 6 -0.90 7.83 -29.87
CA GLU A 6 -1.92 6.76 -29.95
C GLU A 6 -1.90 5.88 -28.69
N LEU A 7 -0.72 5.56 -28.15
CA LEU A 7 -0.60 4.83 -26.87
C LEU A 7 -1.18 5.62 -25.68
N LEU A 8 -1.01 6.94 -25.67
CA LEU A 8 -1.63 7.80 -24.66
C LEU A 8 -3.16 7.88 -24.81
N ALA A 9 -3.68 7.88 -26.05
CA ALA A 9 -5.13 7.88 -26.31
C ALA A 9 -5.79 6.54 -25.92
N ILE A 10 -5.10 5.42 -26.13
CA ILE A 10 -5.58 4.08 -25.76
C ILE A 10 -5.54 3.88 -24.24
N LEU A 11 -4.49 4.36 -23.56
CA LEU A 11 -4.43 4.40 -22.09
C LEU A 11 -5.54 5.28 -21.48
N LEU A 12 -5.88 6.41 -22.12
CA LEU A 12 -6.99 7.27 -21.71
C LEU A 12 -8.37 6.62 -21.92
N ALA A 13 -8.55 5.85 -23.00
CA ALA A 13 -9.79 5.13 -23.28
C ALA A 13 -10.03 3.95 -22.31
N ILE A 14 -8.97 3.22 -21.96
CA ILE A 14 -9.04 2.11 -20.99
C ILE A 14 -9.29 2.64 -19.58
N ALA A 15 -8.69 3.78 -19.21
CA ALA A 15 -8.96 4.47 -17.96
C ALA A 15 -10.41 4.99 -17.88
N CYS A 16 -11.01 5.46 -18.99
CA CYS A 16 -12.42 5.86 -19.04
C CYS A 16 -13.39 4.67 -18.96
N SER A 17 -13.06 3.52 -19.54
CA SER A 17 -13.89 2.30 -19.45
C SER A 17 -13.92 1.71 -18.04
N TRP A 18 -12.83 1.82 -17.28
CA TRP A 18 -12.79 1.42 -15.87
C TRP A 18 -13.57 2.36 -14.95
N LEU A 19 -13.81 3.61 -15.36
CA LEU A 19 -14.50 4.62 -14.56
C LEU A 19 -16.04 4.54 -14.65
N LEU A 20 -16.61 3.73 -15.55
CA LEU A 20 -18.08 3.55 -15.69
C LEU A 20 -18.65 2.27 -15.06
N ALA A 21 -17.81 1.38 -14.54
CA ALA A 21 -18.28 0.17 -13.87
C ALA A 21 -18.54 0.44 -12.37
N ALA A 22 -19.74 0.89 -12.04
CA ALA A 22 -20.22 0.92 -10.66
C ALA A 22 -20.55 -0.51 -10.16
N PRO A 23 -20.36 -0.82 -8.86
CA PRO A 23 -20.82 -2.09 -8.30
C PRO A 23 -22.32 -2.00 -8.02
N ALA A 24 -23.14 -2.53 -8.93
CA ALA A 24 -24.57 -2.70 -8.67
C ALA A 24 -24.78 -4.00 -7.88
N GLY A 25 -25.12 -3.85 -6.60
CA GLY A 25 -25.62 -4.93 -5.77
C GLY A 25 -27.08 -5.26 -6.07
N ALA A 26 -27.43 -6.50 -5.69
CA ALA A 26 -28.76 -7.06 -5.44
C ALA A 26 -29.66 -7.34 -6.67
N GLN A 27 -30.03 -8.61 -6.84
CA GLN A 27 -31.30 -9.19 -6.37
C GLN A 27 -31.37 -10.68 -6.73
N VAL A 28 -31.73 -11.52 -5.75
CA VAL A 28 -32.13 -12.93 -5.98
C VAL A 28 -33.62 -12.91 -6.31
N PRO A 29 -34.07 -13.34 -7.49
CA PRO A 29 -35.49 -13.51 -7.78
C PRO A 29 -35.97 -14.90 -7.37
N ASP A 30 -37.13 -14.93 -6.72
CA ASP A 30 -37.88 -16.10 -6.29
C ASP A 30 -38.15 -17.09 -7.45
N ASP A 31 -38.01 -18.38 -7.15
CA ASP A 31 -38.52 -19.50 -7.96
C ASP A 31 -39.99 -19.78 -7.60
N PRO A 32 -40.91 -19.75 -8.58
CA PRO A 32 -42.13 -20.53 -8.50
C PRO A 32 -42.19 -21.52 -9.67
N SER A 33 -42.07 -22.79 -9.31
CA SER A 33 -42.43 -23.92 -10.16
C SER A 33 -43.89 -23.83 -10.63
N GLY A 34 -44.12 -23.88 -11.95
CA GLY A 34 -45.45 -24.03 -12.55
C GLY A 34 -45.42 -24.09 -14.10
N PRO A 35 -46.27 -24.89 -14.78
CA PRO A 35 -45.83 -25.67 -15.95
C PRO A 35 -46.07 -25.04 -17.33
N ILE A 36 -45.06 -25.24 -18.19
CA ILE A 36 -45.07 -25.62 -19.61
C ILE A 36 -46.30 -25.21 -20.45
N GLY A 37 -46.09 -24.27 -21.37
CA GLY A 37 -46.83 -24.13 -22.63
C GLY A 37 -45.85 -24.11 -23.80
N VAL A 38 -45.72 -25.23 -24.52
CA VAL A 38 -45.00 -25.29 -25.79
C VAL A 38 -45.95 -24.83 -26.88
N GLU A 39 -45.73 -23.62 -27.40
CA GLU A 39 -46.32 -23.20 -28.67
C GLU A 39 -45.21 -23.01 -29.72
N SER A 40 -45.47 -23.65 -30.84
CA SER A 40 -44.61 -23.93 -31.96
C SER A 40 -44.35 -22.72 -32.86
N ASN A 41 -43.11 -22.67 -33.39
CA ASN A 41 -42.65 -21.95 -34.58
C ASN A 41 -41.98 -20.57 -34.36
N PRO A 42 -40.64 -20.46 -34.40
CA PRO A 42 -39.98 -19.16 -34.55
C PRO A 42 -40.01 -18.73 -36.03
N PRO A 43 -40.20 -17.44 -36.34
CA PRO A 43 -39.83 -16.91 -37.65
C PRO A 43 -38.31 -16.96 -37.81
N ILE A 44 -37.85 -17.17 -39.04
CA ILE A 44 -36.44 -17.18 -39.43
C ILE A 44 -35.82 -15.83 -39.04
N VAL A 45 -34.98 -15.83 -38.00
CA VAL A 45 -34.10 -14.70 -37.69
C VAL A 45 -32.78 -14.98 -38.39
N GLU A 46 -32.45 -14.09 -39.32
CA GLU A 46 -31.21 -14.05 -40.08
C GLU A 46 -30.01 -14.05 -39.11
N VAL A 47 -29.15 -15.08 -39.21
CA VAL A 47 -27.93 -15.18 -38.41
C VAL A 47 -27.01 -14.06 -38.88
N VAL A 48 -26.97 -12.96 -38.12
CA VAL A 48 -25.96 -11.92 -38.30
C VAL A 48 -24.62 -12.55 -37.92
N ASP A 49 -23.73 -12.70 -38.90
CA ASP A 49 -22.38 -13.19 -38.74
C ASP A 49 -21.63 -12.30 -37.73
N VAL A 50 -21.40 -12.80 -36.52
CA VAL A 50 -20.56 -12.13 -35.52
C VAL A 50 -19.12 -12.40 -35.94
N PRO A 51 -18.30 -11.38 -36.27
CA PRO A 51 -16.93 -11.62 -36.68
C PRO A 51 -16.15 -12.29 -35.55
N GLU A 52 -15.49 -13.39 -35.88
CA GLU A 52 -14.67 -14.20 -34.98
C GLU A 52 -13.64 -13.31 -34.25
N PRO A 53 -13.51 -13.40 -32.91
CA PRO A 53 -12.56 -12.57 -32.18
C PRO A 53 -11.13 -12.91 -32.64
N ALA A 54 -10.35 -11.86 -32.93
CA ALA A 54 -8.97 -11.99 -33.37
C ALA A 54 -8.15 -12.89 -32.42
N PRO A 55 -7.21 -13.69 -32.94
CA PRO A 55 -6.42 -14.61 -32.13
C PRO A 55 -5.63 -13.82 -31.09
N VAL A 56 -5.99 -14.02 -29.82
CA VAL A 56 -5.20 -13.56 -28.68
C VAL A 56 -3.84 -14.28 -28.76
N PRO A 57 -2.70 -13.59 -28.62
CA PRO A 57 -1.41 -14.25 -28.60
C PRO A 57 -1.36 -15.18 -27.38
N GLU A 58 -1.49 -16.47 -27.63
CA GLU A 58 -1.35 -17.52 -26.63
C GLU A 58 0.13 -17.59 -26.23
N VAL A 59 0.45 -17.05 -25.06
CA VAL A 59 1.75 -17.29 -24.41
C VAL A 59 1.72 -18.72 -23.89
N GLY A 60 1.94 -19.67 -24.80
CA GLY A 60 2.11 -21.07 -24.47
C GLY A 60 3.48 -21.28 -23.83
N ILE A 61 3.52 -21.51 -22.52
CA ILE A 61 4.73 -22.02 -21.86
C ILE A 61 4.82 -23.50 -22.22
N THR A 62 5.60 -23.84 -23.24
CA THR A 62 5.87 -25.23 -23.62
C THR A 62 6.85 -25.84 -22.62
N ILE A 63 6.38 -26.83 -21.86
CA ILE A 63 7.13 -27.57 -20.84
C ILE A 63 7.72 -28.82 -21.50
N ASP A 64 8.91 -28.69 -22.10
CA ASP A 64 9.70 -29.86 -22.50
C ASP A 64 10.49 -30.35 -21.29
N GLY A 65 9.98 -31.39 -20.65
CA GLY A 65 10.58 -32.03 -19.49
C GLY A 65 11.31 -33.32 -19.86
N GLU A 66 12.61 -33.23 -20.10
CA GLU A 66 13.50 -34.40 -20.03
C GLU A 66 14.71 -34.07 -19.15
N GLY A 67 14.70 -34.61 -17.93
CA GLY A 67 15.79 -34.46 -16.96
C GLY A 67 15.30 -34.45 -15.51
N ASP A 68 15.95 -35.26 -14.67
CA ASP A 68 15.83 -35.45 -13.21
C ASP A 68 16.20 -34.19 -12.41
N GLY A 69 15.57 -33.07 -12.74
CA GLY A 69 15.68 -31.79 -12.07
C GLY A 69 14.31 -31.14 -12.02
N ILE A 70 14.12 -30.25 -11.05
CA ILE A 70 12.92 -29.39 -10.96
C ILE A 70 12.60 -28.88 -12.37
N SER A 71 11.45 -29.29 -12.93
CA SER A 71 11.05 -28.89 -14.28
C SER A 71 11.19 -27.38 -14.41
N ARG A 72 11.76 -26.90 -15.52
CA ARG A 72 11.95 -25.45 -15.76
C ARG A 72 10.65 -24.67 -15.55
N ALA A 73 9.50 -25.28 -15.80
CA ALA A 73 8.20 -24.72 -15.51
C ALA A 73 7.96 -24.48 -14.00
N VAL A 74 8.31 -25.44 -13.16
CA VAL A 74 8.23 -25.31 -11.69
C VAL A 74 9.16 -24.21 -11.20
N LEU A 75 10.37 -24.10 -11.76
CA LEU A 75 11.30 -23.01 -11.42
C LEU A 75 10.72 -21.63 -11.78
N VAL A 76 10.10 -21.49 -12.97
CA VAL A 76 9.44 -20.24 -13.38
C VAL A 76 8.28 -19.89 -12.46
N VAL A 77 7.45 -20.88 -12.08
CA VAL A 77 6.35 -20.66 -11.13
C VAL A 77 6.87 -20.19 -9.77
N VAL A 78 7.94 -20.80 -9.24
CA VAL A 78 8.57 -20.38 -7.98
C VAL A 78 9.14 -18.97 -8.09
N MET A 79 9.80 -18.63 -9.20
CA MET A 79 10.33 -17.28 -9.43
C MET A 79 9.22 -16.23 -9.47
N LEU A 80 8.08 -16.52 -10.13
CA LEU A 80 6.92 -15.63 -10.17
C LEU A 80 6.31 -15.45 -8.77
N ALA A 81 6.23 -16.53 -7.99
CA ALA A 81 5.76 -16.47 -6.60
C ALA A 81 6.66 -15.56 -5.75
N VAL A 82 7.98 -15.74 -5.80
CA VAL A 82 8.93 -14.87 -5.08
C VAL A 82 8.83 -13.43 -5.56
N ALA A 83 8.75 -13.20 -6.88
CA ALA A 83 8.64 -11.86 -7.46
C ALA A 83 7.39 -11.10 -6.99
N SER A 84 6.29 -11.80 -6.68
CA SER A 84 5.07 -11.19 -6.15
C SER A 84 5.20 -10.64 -4.72
N ILE A 85 6.14 -11.15 -3.93
CA ILE A 85 6.36 -10.75 -2.53
C ILE A 85 7.28 -9.52 -2.44
N VAL A 86 8.17 -9.36 -3.42
CA VAL A 86 9.17 -8.27 -3.45
C VAL A 86 8.55 -6.87 -3.24
N PRO A 87 7.45 -6.47 -3.91
CA PRO A 87 6.87 -5.15 -3.71
C PRO A 87 6.45 -4.91 -2.26
N LEU A 88 5.91 -5.93 -1.60
CA LEU A 88 5.51 -5.82 -0.19
C LEU A 88 6.72 -5.67 0.72
N LEU A 89 7.78 -6.44 0.49
CA LEU A 89 9.01 -6.33 1.28
C LEU A 89 9.64 -4.95 1.14
N VAL A 90 9.68 -4.40 -0.08
CA VAL A 90 10.19 -3.02 -0.31
C VAL A 90 9.38 -1.99 0.47
N LEU A 91 8.06 -2.13 0.55
CA LEU A 91 7.24 -1.22 1.35
C LEU A 91 7.51 -1.39 2.86
N LEU A 92 7.73 -2.61 3.33
CA LEU A 92 7.97 -2.89 4.75
C LEU A 92 9.36 -2.48 5.24
N THR A 93 10.37 -2.46 4.37
CA THR A 93 11.75 -2.04 4.70
C THR A 93 11.99 -0.55 4.49
N THR A 94 10.94 0.22 4.16
CA THR A 94 11.00 1.66 3.97
C THR A 94 10.10 2.38 4.98
N SER A 95 10.09 3.71 4.97
CA SER A 95 9.21 4.55 5.80
C SER A 95 7.71 4.51 5.42
N PHE A 96 7.33 3.71 4.43
CA PHE A 96 5.94 3.62 3.95
C PHE A 96 4.96 3.25 5.07
N THR A 97 5.31 2.27 5.90
CA THR A 97 4.47 1.78 7.01
C THR A 97 4.04 2.92 7.94
N ARG A 98 4.97 3.79 8.34
CA ARG A 98 4.67 4.93 9.22
C ARG A 98 3.76 5.94 8.53
N PHE A 99 4.03 6.30 7.27
CA PHE A 99 3.18 7.26 6.55
C PHE A 99 1.75 6.75 6.37
N VAL A 100 1.57 5.51 5.90
CA VAL A 100 0.22 4.99 5.61
C VAL A 100 -0.62 4.86 6.89
N VAL A 101 0.00 4.46 8.01
CA VAL A 101 -0.68 4.35 9.31
C VAL A 101 -1.04 5.72 9.86
N VAL A 102 -0.12 6.69 9.90
CA VAL A 102 -0.43 8.04 10.43
C VAL A 102 -1.51 8.73 9.59
N LEU A 103 -1.44 8.64 8.26
CA LEU A 103 -2.46 9.21 7.37
C LEU A 103 -3.83 8.53 7.57
N GLY A 104 -3.84 7.20 7.75
CA GLY A 104 -5.05 6.44 8.06
C GLY A 104 -5.67 6.83 9.40
N LEU A 105 -4.85 6.96 10.45
CA LEU A 105 -5.29 7.40 11.78
C LEU A 105 -5.81 8.85 11.75
N THR A 106 -5.16 9.73 11.00
CA THR A 106 -5.61 11.11 10.77
C THR A 106 -7.01 11.15 10.16
N ARG A 107 -7.25 10.38 9.09
CA ARG A 107 -8.57 10.31 8.45
C ARG A 107 -9.65 9.89 9.46
N ASN A 108 -9.35 8.87 10.27
CA ASN A 108 -10.28 8.37 11.28
C ASN A 108 -10.53 9.41 12.39
N ALA A 109 -9.50 10.15 12.81
CA ALA A 109 -9.59 11.16 13.86
C ALA A 109 -10.52 12.33 13.48
N ILE A 110 -10.42 12.78 12.21
CA ILE A 110 -11.30 13.83 11.67
C ILE A 110 -12.76 13.34 11.64
N GLY A 111 -12.98 12.05 11.41
CA GLY A 111 -14.29 11.42 11.48
C GLY A 111 -15.12 11.53 10.19
N ILE A 112 -14.52 11.94 9.07
CA ILE A 112 -15.21 11.88 7.77
C ILE A 112 -15.22 10.44 7.27
N GLN A 113 -16.39 9.95 6.88
CA GLN A 113 -16.48 8.66 6.21
C GLN A 113 -15.93 8.72 4.80
N ASN A 114 -14.99 7.82 4.50
CA ASN A 114 -14.46 7.56 3.14
C ASN A 114 -13.77 8.72 2.42
N LEU A 115 -13.50 9.84 3.12
CA LEU A 115 -12.73 10.97 2.57
C LEU A 115 -11.57 11.34 3.51
N PRO A 116 -10.32 11.41 3.02
CA PRO A 116 -9.88 11.04 1.68
C PRO A 116 -10.00 9.53 1.39
N PRO A 117 -10.20 9.12 0.11
CA PRO A 117 -10.22 7.70 -0.26
C PRO A 117 -8.89 7.00 0.09
N THR A 118 -8.96 5.72 0.49
CA THR A 118 -7.77 4.93 0.84
C THR A 118 -6.69 4.95 -0.26
N PRO A 119 -7.02 4.82 -1.57
CA PRO A 119 -6.01 4.90 -2.63
C PRO A 119 -5.26 6.24 -2.68
N VAL A 120 -5.92 7.35 -2.32
CA VAL A 120 -5.29 8.68 -2.26
C VAL A 120 -4.28 8.74 -1.11
N LEU A 121 -4.62 8.19 0.06
CA LEU A 121 -3.71 8.13 1.20
C LEU A 121 -2.51 7.22 0.92
N VAL A 122 -2.74 6.06 0.28
CA VAL A 122 -1.67 5.16 -0.14
C VAL A 122 -0.76 5.82 -1.17
N GLY A 123 -1.33 6.49 -2.17
CA GLY A 123 -0.56 7.23 -3.17
C GLY A 123 0.27 8.35 -2.54
N LEU A 124 -0.31 9.12 -1.62
CA LEU A 124 0.42 10.14 -0.86
C LEU A 124 1.55 9.54 -0.03
N ALA A 125 1.28 8.44 0.68
CA ALA A 125 2.30 7.73 1.46
C ALA A 125 3.46 7.27 0.58
N LEU A 126 3.19 6.70 -0.60
CA LEU A 126 4.23 6.30 -1.55
C LEU A 126 5.09 7.48 -2.02
N PHE A 127 4.49 8.62 -2.37
CA PHE A 127 5.26 9.80 -2.78
C PHE A 127 6.11 10.36 -1.64
N LEU A 128 5.59 10.38 -0.41
CA LEU A 128 6.36 10.78 0.77
C LEU A 128 7.51 9.81 1.07
N THR A 129 7.28 8.50 0.92
CA THR A 129 8.34 7.49 1.02
C THR A 129 9.43 7.74 -0.01
N LEU A 130 9.09 7.95 -1.28
CA LEU A 130 10.10 8.24 -2.31
C LEU A 130 10.88 9.53 -2.02
N PHE A 131 10.19 10.56 -1.51
CA PHE A 131 10.82 11.82 -1.12
C PHE A 131 11.84 11.62 0.01
N VAL A 132 11.44 10.92 1.08
CA VAL A 132 12.30 10.71 2.27
C VAL A 132 13.39 9.66 2.02
N MET A 133 13.12 8.64 1.19
CA MET A 133 14.07 7.59 0.85
C MET A 133 15.05 7.98 -0.26
N SER A 134 14.94 9.19 -0.84
CA SER A 134 15.85 9.69 -1.88
C SER A 134 17.35 9.46 -1.59
N PRO A 135 17.90 9.75 -0.38
CA PRO A 135 19.31 9.48 -0.09
C PRO A 135 19.65 7.98 -0.12
N VAL A 136 18.81 7.12 0.47
CA VAL A 136 19.02 5.67 0.49
C VAL A 136 18.98 5.10 -0.92
N ILE A 137 18.00 5.50 -1.74
CA ILE A 137 17.88 5.11 -3.14
C ILE A 137 19.13 5.55 -3.93
N SER A 138 19.65 6.73 -3.65
CA SER A 138 20.85 7.27 -4.31
C SER A 138 22.10 6.47 -3.95
N SER A 139 22.29 6.10 -2.67
CA SER A 139 23.38 5.22 -2.23
C SER A 139 23.30 3.85 -2.87
N ILE A 140 22.12 3.19 -2.86
CA ILE A 140 21.91 1.90 -3.51
C ILE A 140 22.26 1.98 -5.01
N LYS A 141 21.86 3.06 -5.68
CA LYS A 141 22.18 3.25 -7.09
C LYS A 141 23.69 3.33 -7.33
N ALA A 142 24.39 4.16 -6.55
CA ALA A 142 25.82 4.40 -6.73
C ALA A 142 26.69 3.20 -6.33
N GLU A 143 26.33 2.49 -5.26
CA GLU A 143 27.17 1.45 -4.66
C GLU A 143 26.89 0.05 -5.23
N ALA A 144 25.68 -0.20 -5.73
CA ALA A 144 25.25 -1.51 -6.22
C ALA A 144 24.76 -1.50 -7.67
N VAL A 145 23.82 -0.63 -8.05
CA VAL A 145 23.18 -0.70 -9.37
C VAL A 145 24.13 -0.31 -10.49
N ASP A 146 24.81 0.83 -10.37
CA ASP A 146 25.70 1.33 -11.43
C ASP A 146 26.91 0.38 -11.67
N PRO A 147 27.61 -0.13 -10.63
CA PRO A 147 28.70 -1.09 -10.83
C PRO A 147 28.22 -2.44 -11.39
N PHE A 148 27.02 -2.91 -11.00
CA PHE A 148 26.45 -4.14 -11.55
C PHE A 148 26.12 -4.00 -13.04
N LEU A 149 25.52 -2.88 -13.44
CA LEU A 149 25.23 -2.59 -14.85
C LEU A 149 26.50 -2.36 -15.68
N ALA A 150 27.57 -1.84 -15.07
CA ALA A 150 28.89 -1.72 -15.68
C ALA A 150 29.64 -3.07 -15.78
N GLY A 151 29.14 -4.13 -15.14
CA GLY A 151 29.78 -5.45 -15.09
C GLY A 151 31.01 -5.50 -14.17
N GLU A 152 31.16 -4.54 -13.26
CA GLU A 152 32.28 -4.45 -12.31
C GLU A 152 32.10 -5.40 -11.13
N ILE A 153 30.85 -5.71 -10.75
CA ILE A 153 30.50 -6.62 -9.66
C ILE A 153 29.51 -7.69 -10.12
N GLY A 154 29.55 -8.84 -9.45
CA GLY A 154 28.57 -9.92 -9.66
C GLY A 154 27.22 -9.63 -9.01
N GLN A 155 26.20 -10.43 -9.35
CA GLN A 155 24.84 -10.27 -8.81
C GLN A 155 24.78 -10.42 -7.28
N ALA A 156 25.50 -11.38 -6.70
CA ALA A 156 25.52 -11.59 -5.25
C ALA A 156 26.08 -10.38 -4.51
N GLU A 157 27.22 -9.87 -4.96
CA GLU A 157 27.86 -8.68 -4.38
C GLU A 157 27.00 -7.41 -4.56
N ALA A 158 26.28 -7.29 -5.68
CA ALA A 158 25.34 -6.19 -5.87
C ALA A 158 24.19 -6.22 -4.84
N ILE A 159 23.68 -7.41 -4.50
CA ILE A 159 22.65 -7.57 -3.47
C ILE A 159 23.20 -7.20 -2.09
N ASP A 160 24.40 -7.66 -1.76
CA ASP A 160 25.04 -7.36 -0.47
C ASP A 160 25.26 -5.86 -0.32
N ARG A 161 25.85 -5.19 -1.32
CA ARG A 161 26.05 -3.73 -1.31
C ARG A 161 24.73 -2.95 -1.30
N ALA A 162 23.68 -3.42 -1.99
CA ALA A 162 22.38 -2.77 -1.94
C ALA A 162 21.69 -2.89 -0.58
N SER A 163 21.98 -3.96 0.17
CA SER A 163 21.39 -4.21 1.49
C SER A 163 21.94 -3.29 2.58
N GLU A 164 23.16 -2.79 2.41
CA GLU A 164 23.90 -2.06 3.45
C GLU A 164 23.30 -0.66 3.74
N PRO A 165 23.01 0.22 2.76
CA PRO A 165 22.32 1.48 3.01
C PRO A 165 20.92 1.29 3.59
N LEU A 166 20.22 0.22 3.17
CA LEU A 166 18.90 -0.12 3.69
C LEU A 166 18.98 -0.56 5.15
N LYS A 167 19.97 -1.40 5.50
CA LYS A 167 20.24 -1.84 6.87
C LYS A 167 20.50 -0.64 7.78
N ARG A 168 21.38 0.28 7.37
CA ARG A 168 21.68 1.50 8.13
C ARG A 168 20.43 2.34 8.38
N PHE A 169 19.65 2.59 7.33
CA PHE A 169 18.38 3.30 7.46
C PHE A 169 17.44 2.64 8.48
N MET A 170 17.27 1.32 8.42
CA MET A 170 16.41 0.62 9.38
C MET A 170 16.96 0.68 10.81
N LEU A 171 18.28 0.54 11.00
CA LEU A 171 18.90 0.65 12.32
C LEU A 171 18.69 2.05 12.94
N ASP A 172 18.85 3.11 12.14
CA ASP A 172 18.65 4.50 12.61
C ASP A 172 17.21 4.78 13.07
N GLN A 173 16.24 4.06 12.52
CA GLN A 173 14.82 4.22 12.83
C GLN A 173 14.30 3.20 13.85
N THR A 174 15.01 2.09 14.08
CA THR A 174 14.57 1.04 14.99
C THR A 174 14.90 1.43 16.43
N ARG A 175 13.90 1.42 17.29
CA ARG A 175 14.07 1.69 18.72
C ARG A 175 14.87 0.56 19.37
N GLU A 176 15.79 0.92 20.24
CA GLU A 176 16.68 -0.05 20.93
C GLU A 176 15.90 -1.13 21.67
N GLU A 177 14.76 -0.79 22.28
CA GLU A 177 13.89 -1.73 22.99
C GLU A 177 13.27 -2.79 22.07
N ASP A 178 12.83 -2.38 20.87
CA ASP A 178 12.24 -3.28 19.89
C ASP A 178 13.31 -4.20 19.30
N LEU A 179 14.49 -3.64 18.98
CA LEU A 179 15.62 -4.42 18.50
C LEU A 179 16.09 -5.45 19.54
N ALA A 180 16.22 -5.04 20.80
CA ALA A 180 16.63 -5.92 21.89
C ALA A 180 15.62 -7.07 22.11
N LEU A 181 14.32 -6.79 21.99
CA LEU A 181 13.28 -7.82 22.04
C LEU A 181 13.50 -8.87 20.96
N PHE A 182 13.62 -8.47 19.69
CA PHE A 182 13.78 -9.44 18.60
C PHE A 182 15.12 -10.17 18.63
N LEU A 183 16.21 -9.53 19.07
CA LEU A 183 17.47 -10.21 19.34
C LEU A 183 17.29 -11.30 20.40
N SER A 184 16.60 -11.00 21.51
CA SER A 184 16.34 -11.98 22.57
C SER A 184 15.47 -13.16 22.10
N LEU A 185 14.55 -12.93 21.17
CA LEU A 185 13.67 -13.96 20.61
C LEU A 185 14.36 -14.81 19.53
N SER A 186 15.35 -14.25 18.83
CA SER A 186 16.05 -14.94 17.74
C SER A 186 16.92 -16.10 18.24
N GLY A 187 17.34 -16.08 19.51
CA GLY A 187 18.32 -17.01 20.05
C GLY A 187 19.72 -16.88 19.41
N ALA A 188 19.94 -15.88 18.57
CA ALA A 188 21.23 -15.60 17.94
C ALA A 188 22.23 -15.06 18.96
N GLU A 189 23.51 -15.25 18.68
CA GLU A 189 24.59 -14.70 19.49
C GLU A 189 24.50 -13.17 19.47
N LYS A 190 24.77 -12.53 20.62
CA LYS A 190 24.63 -11.08 20.75
C LYS A 190 25.62 -10.41 19.78
N PRO A 191 25.16 -9.59 18.84
CA PRO A 191 26.05 -8.93 17.89
C PRO A 191 26.98 -7.94 18.62
N ASP A 192 28.22 -7.87 18.16
CA ASP A 192 29.23 -6.96 18.70
C ASP A 192 28.94 -5.51 18.31
N THR A 193 28.44 -5.30 17.09
CA THR A 193 28.01 -4.00 16.59
C THR A 193 26.56 -4.03 16.06
N PRO A 194 25.84 -2.89 16.06
CA PRO A 194 24.50 -2.82 15.46
C PRO A 194 24.46 -3.23 13.97
N GLU A 195 25.56 -3.08 13.24
CA GLU A 195 25.64 -3.43 11.81
C GLU A 195 25.69 -4.95 11.56
N ASP A 196 26.11 -5.73 12.57
CA ASP A 196 26.18 -7.20 12.53
C ASP A 196 24.82 -7.88 12.69
N VAL A 197 23.77 -7.11 13.00
CA VAL A 197 22.41 -7.64 13.13
C VAL A 197 21.95 -8.25 11.80
N GLU A 198 21.45 -9.49 11.86
CA GLU A 198 20.88 -10.16 10.69
C GLU A 198 19.60 -9.48 10.20
N MET A 199 19.45 -9.39 8.88
CA MET A 199 18.29 -8.76 8.25
C MET A 199 16.96 -9.43 8.64
N ALA A 200 16.98 -10.76 8.85
CA ALA A 200 15.81 -11.52 9.29
C ALA A 200 15.30 -11.10 10.69
N THR A 201 16.18 -10.58 11.55
CA THR A 201 15.84 -10.07 12.88
C THR A 201 15.55 -8.57 12.85
N LEU A 202 16.31 -7.81 12.04
CA LEU A 202 16.14 -6.36 11.93
C LEU A 202 14.81 -5.96 11.29
N ILE A 203 14.40 -6.60 10.19
CA ILE A 203 13.15 -6.24 9.49
C ILE A 203 11.92 -6.30 10.42
N PRO A 204 11.64 -7.38 11.15
CA PRO A 204 10.47 -7.42 12.03
C PRO A 204 10.60 -6.44 13.21
N ALA A 205 11.80 -6.21 13.75
CA ALA A 205 12.02 -5.19 14.77
C ALA A 205 11.71 -3.78 14.25
N PHE A 206 12.21 -3.44 13.07
CA PHE A 206 11.95 -2.18 12.38
C PHE A 206 10.46 -1.97 12.15
N VAL A 207 9.75 -2.97 11.62
CA VAL A 207 8.30 -2.85 11.36
C VAL A 207 7.52 -2.58 12.65
N VAL A 208 7.84 -3.28 13.75
CA VAL A 208 7.21 -3.02 15.06
C VAL A 208 7.51 -1.61 15.56
N SER A 209 8.73 -1.14 15.35
CA SER A 209 9.15 0.20 15.74
C SER A 209 8.45 1.31 14.94
N GLU A 210 8.33 1.12 13.62
CA GLU A 210 7.58 2.02 12.74
C GLU A 210 6.11 2.09 13.14
N LEU A 211 5.49 0.93 13.43
CA LEU A 211 4.10 0.88 13.89
C LEU A 211 3.93 1.62 15.22
N THR A 212 4.78 1.36 16.21
CA THR A 212 4.71 2.01 17.52
C THR A 212 4.84 3.53 17.39
N THR A 213 5.80 3.98 16.59
CA THR A 213 5.99 5.41 16.31
C THR A 213 4.78 6.01 15.59
N ALA A 214 4.24 5.32 14.59
CA ALA A 214 3.06 5.76 13.84
C ALA A 214 1.82 5.85 14.72
N PHE A 215 1.60 4.89 15.61
CA PHE A 215 0.50 4.91 16.57
C PHE A 215 0.66 6.03 17.60
N MET A 216 1.87 6.30 18.07
CA MET A 216 2.13 7.43 18.96
C MET A 216 1.82 8.77 18.29
N ILE A 217 2.27 8.97 17.05
CA ILE A 217 1.96 10.18 16.28
C ILE A 217 0.44 10.28 16.03
N GLY A 218 -0.17 9.18 15.60
CA GLY A 218 -1.61 9.12 15.32
C GLY A 218 -2.46 9.39 16.57
N PHE A 219 -2.04 8.89 17.73
CA PHE A 219 -2.66 9.19 19.02
C PHE A 219 -2.59 10.68 19.34
N LEU A 220 -1.42 11.30 19.18
CA LEU A 220 -1.24 12.73 19.43
C LEU A 220 -2.13 13.59 18.51
N ILE A 221 -2.28 13.18 17.24
CA ILE A 221 -3.22 13.80 16.30
C ILE A 221 -4.68 13.61 16.76
N TYR A 222 -5.01 12.47 17.37
CA TYR A 222 -6.37 12.14 17.83
C TYR A 222 -6.85 13.01 18.99
N VAL A 223 -5.95 13.38 19.91
CA VAL A 223 -6.27 14.12 21.15
C VAL A 223 -7.13 15.39 20.93
N PRO A 224 -6.76 16.36 20.05
CA PRO A 224 -7.57 17.55 19.86
C PRO A 224 -8.99 17.25 19.33
N PHE A 225 -9.14 16.26 18.44
CA PHE A 225 -10.44 15.89 17.90
C PHE A 225 -11.31 15.18 18.93
N LEU A 226 -10.70 14.35 19.79
CA LEU A 226 -11.39 13.69 20.90
C LEU A 226 -11.94 14.73 21.88
N ILE A 227 -11.17 15.77 22.21
CA ILE A 227 -11.63 16.85 23.08
C ILE A 227 -12.86 17.53 22.49
N ILE A 228 -12.90 17.78 21.18
CA ILE A 228 -14.07 18.36 20.52
C ILE A 228 -15.29 17.44 20.65
N ASP A 229 -15.14 16.14 20.42
CA ASP A 229 -16.23 15.18 20.58
C ASP A 229 -16.77 15.16 22.02
N LEU A 230 -15.88 15.16 23.01
CA LEU A 230 -16.26 15.14 24.42
C LEU A 230 -17.02 16.40 24.82
N VAL A 231 -16.53 17.57 24.40
CA VAL A 231 -17.17 18.87 24.69
C VAL A 231 -18.53 18.97 24.01
N VAL A 232 -18.63 18.63 22.72
CA VAL A 232 -19.90 18.68 21.98
C VAL A 232 -20.91 17.71 22.60
N SER A 233 -20.49 16.51 22.96
CA SER A 233 -21.37 15.53 23.62
C SER A 233 -21.89 16.05 24.96
N ALA A 234 -21.03 16.63 25.80
CA ALA A 234 -21.45 17.21 27.08
C ALA A 234 -22.46 18.35 26.91
N VAL A 235 -22.27 19.22 25.91
CA VAL A 235 -23.19 20.32 25.62
C VAL A 235 -24.54 19.80 25.11
N LEU A 236 -24.56 18.83 24.20
CA LEU A 236 -25.80 18.25 23.68
C LEU A 236 -26.60 17.53 24.77
N MET A 237 -25.90 16.78 25.64
CA MET A 237 -26.53 16.13 26.80
C MET A 237 -27.13 17.17 27.76
N SER A 238 -26.44 18.29 27.99
CA SER A 238 -26.95 19.39 28.82
C SER A 238 -28.19 20.08 28.23
N LEU A 239 -28.33 20.09 26.90
CA LEU A 239 -29.51 20.63 26.21
C LEU A 239 -30.69 19.64 26.15
N GLY A 240 -30.51 18.41 26.65
CA GLY A 240 -31.53 17.35 26.62
C GLY A 240 -31.67 16.65 25.26
N MET A 241 -30.75 16.88 24.32
CA MET A 241 -30.77 16.26 22.99
C MET A 241 -30.05 14.91 23.02
N VAL A 242 -30.72 13.88 23.56
CA VAL A 242 -30.16 12.52 23.65
C VAL A 242 -30.24 11.76 22.30
N MET A 243 -31.14 12.16 21.41
CA MET A 243 -31.44 11.44 20.16
C MET A 243 -30.52 11.79 18.98
N LEU A 244 -29.81 12.92 19.03
CA LEU A 244 -28.89 13.32 17.96
C LEU A 244 -27.48 12.80 18.26
N PRO A 245 -26.88 11.96 17.38
CA PRO A 245 -25.51 11.52 17.56
C PRO A 245 -24.56 12.72 17.60
N PRO A 246 -23.76 12.90 18.67
CA PRO A 246 -22.87 14.06 18.82
C PRO A 246 -21.88 14.24 17.66
N VAL A 247 -21.52 13.15 17.00
CA VAL A 247 -20.59 13.10 15.85
C VAL A 247 -21.06 14.00 14.70
N PHE A 248 -22.37 14.11 14.45
CA PHE A 248 -22.87 14.96 13.35
C PHE A 248 -22.66 16.45 13.62
N ILE A 249 -22.63 16.85 14.89
CA ILE A 249 -22.39 18.24 15.29
C ILE A 249 -20.88 18.51 15.44
N SER A 250 -20.11 17.55 15.92
CA SER A 250 -18.66 17.72 16.08
C SER A 250 -17.91 17.71 14.75
N LEU A 251 -18.38 16.95 13.75
CA LEU A 251 -17.67 16.82 12.46
C LEU A 251 -17.43 18.16 11.75
N PRO A 252 -18.42 19.05 11.54
CA PRO A 252 -18.16 20.37 10.94
C PRO A 252 -17.15 21.21 11.72
N LEU A 253 -17.16 21.12 13.06
CA LEU A 253 -16.22 21.84 13.93
C LEU A 253 -14.80 21.28 13.80
N LYS A 254 -14.66 19.95 13.74
CA LYS A 254 -13.37 19.30 13.50
C LYS A 254 -12.79 19.69 12.15
N LEU A 255 -13.61 19.74 11.10
CA LEU A 255 -13.17 20.15 9.77
C LEU A 255 -12.74 21.60 9.74
N LEU A 256 -13.51 22.48 10.37
CA LEU A 256 -13.17 23.88 10.48
C LEU A 256 -11.82 24.05 11.18
N LEU A 257 -11.61 23.40 12.32
CA LEU A 257 -10.33 23.42 13.04
C LEU A 257 -9.20 22.91 12.15
N PHE A 258 -9.39 21.74 11.52
CA PHE A 258 -8.36 21.09 10.72
C PHE A 258 -7.93 21.95 9.52
N VAL A 259 -8.87 22.60 8.84
CA VAL A 259 -8.57 23.51 7.74
C VAL A 259 -7.92 24.80 8.25
N LEU A 260 -8.42 25.36 9.36
CA LEU A 260 -7.92 26.62 9.94
C LEU A 260 -6.44 26.54 10.34
N VAL A 261 -6.02 25.38 10.87
CA VAL A 261 -4.62 25.16 11.27
C VAL A 261 -3.74 24.63 10.12
N ASN A 262 -4.28 24.50 8.91
CA ASN A 262 -3.60 23.84 7.80
C ASN A 262 -3.10 22.41 8.15
N GLY A 263 -4.01 21.59 8.69
CA GLY A 263 -3.69 20.32 9.33
C GLY A 263 -2.95 19.32 8.45
N TRP A 264 -3.23 19.26 7.15
CA TRP A 264 -2.48 18.39 6.23
C TRP A 264 -0.99 18.76 6.17
N ALA A 265 -0.66 20.04 6.06
CA ALA A 265 0.73 20.49 6.02
C ALA A 265 1.44 20.21 7.35
N LEU A 266 0.76 20.43 8.48
CA LEU A 266 1.32 20.13 9.82
C LEU A 266 1.60 18.64 9.99
N ILE A 267 0.66 17.78 9.60
CA ILE A 267 0.81 16.32 9.74
C ILE A 267 1.91 15.80 8.82
N ILE A 268 1.89 16.18 7.54
CA ILE A 268 2.92 15.75 6.59
C ILE A 268 4.31 16.23 7.07
N GLY A 269 4.42 17.50 7.48
CA GLY A 269 5.66 18.05 8.01
C GLY A 269 6.16 17.30 9.24
N SER A 270 5.29 17.01 10.20
CA SER A 270 5.63 16.27 11.42
C SER A 270 6.09 14.84 11.13
N VAL A 271 5.40 14.10 10.25
CA VAL A 271 5.77 12.72 9.95
C VAL A 271 7.08 12.67 9.13
N VAL A 272 7.27 13.58 8.17
CA VAL A 272 8.53 13.66 7.42
C VAL A 272 9.71 13.98 8.35
N GLN A 273 9.54 14.93 9.27
CA GLN A 273 10.56 15.24 10.28
C GLN A 273 10.85 14.05 11.21
N SER A 274 9.84 13.24 11.53
CA SER A 274 10.03 12.07 12.40
C SER A 274 10.96 11.01 11.82
N VAL A 275 11.08 10.93 10.49
CA VAL A 275 11.98 9.97 9.82
C VAL A 275 13.41 10.52 9.73
N GLY A 276 13.63 11.79 10.08
CA GLY A 276 14.98 12.37 10.15
C GLY A 276 15.52 12.78 8.78
N VAL A 277 14.73 13.47 7.96
CA VAL A 277 15.31 14.25 6.84
C VAL A 277 16.15 15.36 7.47
N ALA A 278 17.44 15.10 7.63
CA ALA A 278 18.44 16.08 8.02
C ALA A 278 18.40 17.24 7.03
N GLY A 279 17.90 18.38 7.51
CA GLY A 279 18.27 19.69 6.99
C GLY A 279 19.53 20.17 7.70
#